data_AF-A0A101XKN9-F1
#
_entry.id   AF-A0A101XKN9-F1
#
_cell.length_a   1.000
_cell.length_b   1.000
_cell.length_c   1.000
_cell.angle_alpha   90.00
_cell.angle_beta   90.00
_cell.angle_gamma   90.00
#
_symmetry.space_group_name_H-M   'P 1'
#
loop_
_entity.id
_entity.type
_entity.pdbx_description
1 polymer ?
#
loop_
_entity_poly.entity_id
_entity_poly.type
_entity_poly.pdbx_seq_one_letter_code
_entity_poly.pdbx_strand_id
1 'polypeptide(L)'
;MVLGLLDGYYTTMVLVDLAFSSLINVVTVTVLINAVTGLLSSYVLNTAYLRDVERRLLVKRGYLAGSTLHRGLMLKSVVDTAYWVVMSIIGSLAALSIKYASSLIIIKPLTPVLYVAVPLVFMYLLSKITDTSYVELAVLTLILTLIIYLVLITLPYSH
;
A
#
# COMPACT_ATOMS: atom_id res chain seq x y z
N MET A 1 2.87 -4.54 6.49
CA MET A 1 3.97 -3.55 6.35
C MET A 1 4.37 -3.35 4.90
N VAL A 2 4.93 -4.35 4.21
CA VAL A 2 5.33 -4.23 2.79
C VAL A 2 4.20 -3.80 1.86
N LEU A 3 2.99 -4.34 2.07
CA LEU A 3 1.81 -3.95 1.29
C LEU A 3 1.46 -2.46 1.42
N GLY A 4 1.63 -1.86 2.62
CA GLY A 4 1.35 -0.44 2.80
C GLY A 4 2.36 0.44 2.10
N LEU A 5 3.62 0.02 2.08
CA LEU A 5 4.66 0.70 1.31
C LEU A 5 4.39 0.66 -0.19
N LEU A 6 4.06 -0.51 -0.72
CA LEU A 6 3.76 -0.66 -2.14
C LEU A 6 2.52 0.11 -2.55
N ASP A 7 1.49 0.11 -1.69
CA ASP A 7 0.27 0.87 -1.95
C ASP A 7 0.57 2.37 -2.03
N GLY A 8 1.27 2.94 -1.03
CA GLY A 8 1.73 4.33 -1.08
C GLY A 8 2.65 4.64 -2.27
N TYR A 9 3.54 3.72 -2.63
CA TYR A 9 4.46 3.87 -3.75
C TYR A 9 3.71 3.97 -5.10
N TYR A 10 2.83 3.01 -5.39
CA TYR A 10 2.11 2.97 -6.67
C TYR A 10 1.03 4.03 -6.79
N THR A 11 0.28 4.30 -5.73
CA THR A 11 -0.72 5.38 -5.71
C THR A 11 -0.07 6.73 -5.98
N THR A 12 1.08 7.01 -5.37
CA THR A 12 1.84 8.25 -5.59
C THR A 12 2.43 8.29 -7.00
N MET A 13 2.95 7.18 -7.51
CA MET A 13 3.45 7.08 -8.88
C MET A 13 2.38 7.52 -9.90
N VAL A 14 1.11 7.14 -9.69
CA VAL A 14 -0.01 7.50 -10.57
C VAL A 14 -0.53 8.91 -10.31
N LEU A 15 -0.78 9.28 -9.04
CA LEU A 15 -1.41 10.54 -8.67
C LEU A 15 -0.55 11.76 -8.98
N VAL A 16 0.78 11.67 -8.90
CA VAL A 16 1.65 12.83 -9.16
C VAL A 16 1.62 13.22 -10.65
N ASP A 17 1.32 12.30 -11.57
CA ASP A 17 1.15 12.64 -12.99
C ASP A 17 -0.26 13.10 -13.33
N LEU A 18 -1.29 12.62 -12.62
CA LEU A 18 -2.68 13.02 -12.87
C LEU A 18 -3.06 14.36 -12.21
N ALA A 19 -2.55 14.64 -11.01
CA ALA A 19 -3.10 15.71 -10.18
C ALA A 19 -2.47 17.09 -10.44
N PHE A 20 -1.33 17.18 -11.16
CA PHE A 20 -0.54 18.42 -11.35
C PHE A 20 -0.41 19.29 -10.08
N SER A 21 -0.51 18.67 -8.90
CA SER A 21 -0.74 19.37 -7.64
C SER A 21 0.50 19.31 -6.77
N SER A 22 0.54 20.14 -5.72
CA SER A 22 1.66 20.19 -4.80
C SER A 22 1.94 18.80 -4.21
N LEU A 23 3.22 18.49 -4.05
CA LEU A 23 3.70 17.22 -3.48
C LEU A 23 3.02 16.90 -2.14
N ILE A 24 2.80 17.93 -1.32
CA ILE A 24 2.13 17.83 -0.03
C ILE A 24 0.69 17.36 -0.20
N ASN A 25 -0.04 17.86 -1.20
CA ASN A 25 -1.42 17.46 -1.47
C ASN A 25 -1.48 15.99 -1.90
N VAL A 26 -0.58 15.54 -2.78
CA VAL A 26 -0.59 14.14 -3.21
C VAL A 26 -0.30 13.21 -2.03
N VAL A 27 0.75 13.47 -1.25
CA VAL A 27 1.09 12.63 -0.09
C VAL A 27 -0.02 12.64 0.94
N THR A 28 -0.59 13.81 1.27
CA THR A 28 -1.67 13.91 2.26
C THR A 28 -2.93 13.16 1.81
N VAL A 29 -3.36 13.32 0.56
CA VAL A 29 -4.52 12.59 0.02
C VAL A 29 -4.29 11.09 0.05
N THR A 30 -3.10 10.65 -0.40
CA THR A 30 -2.72 9.23 -0.41
C THR A 30 -2.78 8.65 0.99
N VAL A 31 -2.15 9.31 1.96
CA VAL A 31 -2.13 8.90 3.37
C VAL A 31 -3.51 8.83 3.98
N LEU A 32 -4.37 9.79 3.67
CA LEU A 32 -5.69 9.91 4.28
C LEU A 32 -6.63 8.82 3.73
N ILE A 33 -6.63 8.62 2.40
CA ILE A 33 -7.35 7.51 1.77
C ILE A 33 -6.88 6.18 2.36
N ASN A 34 -5.56 6.03 2.51
CA ASN A 34 -4.94 4.84 3.04
C ASN A 34 -5.30 4.57 4.51
N ALA A 35 -5.26 5.57 5.36
CA ALA A 35 -5.72 5.44 6.74
C ALA A 35 -7.18 4.98 6.82
N VAL A 36 -8.05 5.57 6.00
CA VAL A 36 -9.48 5.27 5.98
C VAL A 36 -9.75 3.86 5.46
N THR A 37 -9.16 3.46 4.34
CA THR A 37 -9.35 2.12 3.75
C THR A 37 -8.75 1.03 4.64
N GLY A 38 -7.59 1.27 5.26
CA GLY A 38 -6.97 0.36 6.22
C GLY A 38 -7.84 0.10 7.45
N LEU A 39 -8.41 1.16 8.03
CA LEU A 39 -9.32 1.05 9.19
C LEU A 39 -10.63 0.35 8.81
N LEU A 40 -11.25 0.70 7.68
CA LEU A 40 -12.48 0.07 7.20
C LEU A 40 -12.28 -1.42 6.92
N SER A 41 -11.20 -1.77 6.21
CA SER A 41 -10.84 -3.16 5.91
C SER A 41 -10.66 -3.97 7.20
N SER A 42 -9.91 -3.42 8.14
CA SER A 42 -9.67 -4.08 9.43
C SER A 42 -10.95 -4.22 10.26
N TYR A 43 -11.83 -3.22 10.25
CA TYR A 43 -13.12 -3.29 10.91
C TYR A 43 -14.00 -4.42 10.34
N VAL A 44 -14.10 -4.50 9.01
CA VAL A 44 -14.87 -5.56 8.32
C VAL A 44 -14.29 -6.94 8.62
N LEU A 45 -12.97 -7.10 8.57
CA LEU A 45 -12.30 -8.38 8.87
C LEU A 45 -12.48 -8.78 10.34
N ASN A 46 -12.31 -7.85 11.28
CA ASN A 46 -12.48 -8.12 12.70
C ASN A 46 -13.93 -8.49 13.06
N THR A 47 -14.91 -7.82 12.45
CA THR A 47 -16.33 -8.16 12.66
C THR A 47 -16.70 -9.50 12.03
N ALA A 48 -16.15 -9.85 10.87
CA ALA A 48 -16.31 -11.16 10.26
C ALA A 48 -15.69 -12.27 11.13
N TYR A 49 -14.45 -12.05 11.61
CA TYR A 49 -13.76 -12.97 12.51
C TYR A 49 -14.56 -13.23 13.78
N LEU A 50 -15.07 -12.18 14.43
CA LEU A 50 -15.89 -12.32 15.63
C LEU A 50 -17.17 -13.10 15.36
N ARG A 51 -17.83 -12.88 14.23
CA ARG A 51 -19.02 -13.66 13.83
C ARG A 51 -18.69 -15.13 13.64
N ASP A 52 -17.53 -15.46 13.09
CA ASP A 52 -17.10 -16.85 12.93
C ASP A 52 -16.77 -17.50 14.27
N VAL A 53 -16.15 -16.77 15.19
CA VAL A 53 -15.92 -17.24 16.56
C VAL A 53 -17.25 -17.46 17.29
N GLU A 54 -18.21 -16.53 17.18
CA GLU A 54 -19.56 -16.69 17.75
C GLU A 54 -20.25 -17.95 17.20
N ARG A 55 -20.16 -18.21 15.89
CA ARG A 55 -20.70 -19.42 15.28
C ARG A 55 -20.04 -20.69 15.81
N ARG A 56 -18.71 -20.70 15.92
CA ARG A 56 -17.94 -21.86 16.42
C ARG A 56 -18.24 -22.16 17.88
N LEU A 57 -18.49 -21.13 18.67
CA LEU A 57 -18.84 -21.25 20.09
C LEU A 57 -20.35 -21.46 20.32
N LEU A 58 -21.16 -21.53 19.26
CA LEU A 58 -22.63 -21.67 19.33
C LEU A 58 -23.31 -20.56 20.15
N VAL A 59 -22.74 -19.35 20.14
CA VAL A 59 -23.26 -18.21 20.90
C VAL A 59 -24.12 -17.33 20.00
N LYS A 60 -25.08 -16.61 20.60
CA LYS A 60 -25.92 -15.64 19.89
C LYS A 60 -25.05 -14.59 19.20
N ARG A 61 -25.42 -14.23 17.96
CA ARG A 61 -24.74 -13.15 17.21
C ARG A 61 -24.71 -11.86 18.01
N GLY A 62 -23.54 -11.21 18.03
CA GLY A 62 -23.31 -9.96 18.74
C GLY A 62 -22.99 -10.12 20.23
N TYR A 63 -22.86 -11.36 20.74
CA TYR A 63 -22.47 -11.60 22.13
C TYR A 63 -21.03 -11.16 22.42
N LEU A 64 -20.13 -11.28 21.44
CA LEU A 64 -18.75 -10.84 21.59
C LEU A 64 -18.58 -9.35 21.27
N ALA A 65 -19.61 -8.65 20.80
CA ALA A 65 -19.55 -7.22 20.53
C ALA A 65 -19.33 -6.45 21.84
N GLY A 66 -18.36 -5.53 21.85
CA GLY A 66 -18.00 -4.75 23.06
C GLY A 66 -17.21 -5.52 24.13
N SER A 67 -16.98 -6.82 23.96
CA SER A 67 -16.14 -7.64 24.84
C SER A 67 -14.67 -7.17 24.85
N THR A 68 -13.89 -7.65 25.83
CA THR A 68 -12.43 -7.43 25.88
C THR A 68 -11.74 -7.92 24.61
N LEU A 69 -12.20 -9.04 24.03
CA LEU A 69 -11.72 -9.55 22.74
C LEU A 69 -12.01 -8.57 21.61
N HIS A 70 -13.24 -8.04 21.53
CA HIS A 70 -13.61 -7.05 20.51
C HIS A 70 -12.79 -5.77 20.64
N ARG A 71 -12.62 -5.24 21.86
CA ARG A 71 -11.79 -4.05 22.12
C ARG A 71 -10.33 -4.29 21.78
N GLY A 72 -9.78 -5.46 22.12
CA GLY A 72 -8.41 -5.84 21.78
C GLY A 72 -8.18 -5.93 20.28
N LEU A 73 -9.11 -6.52 19.52
CA LEU A 73 -9.05 -6.57 18.06
C LEU A 73 -9.12 -5.18 17.43
N MET A 74 -10.00 -4.30 17.93
CA MET A 74 -10.10 -2.93 17.45
C MET A 74 -8.81 -2.14 17.71
N LEU A 75 -8.24 -2.24 18.91
CA LEU A 75 -7.01 -1.54 19.25
C LEU A 75 -5.83 -2.05 18.42
N LYS A 76 -5.74 -3.37 18.23
CA LYS A 76 -4.75 -3.97 17.31
C LYS A 76 -4.90 -3.43 15.89
N SER A 77 -6.13 -3.35 15.37
CA SER A 77 -6.35 -2.81 14.01
C SER A 77 -5.95 -1.35 13.85
N VAL A 78 -6.15 -0.53 14.88
CA VAL A 78 -5.70 0.88 14.87
C VAL A 78 -4.17 0.95 14.78
N VAL A 79 -3.47 0.12 15.58
CA VAL A 79 -2.01 0.04 15.56
C VAL A 79 -1.50 -0.48 14.21
N ASP A 80 -2.09 -1.56 13.69
CA ASP A 80 -1.72 -2.13 12.39
C ASP A 80 -1.94 -1.11 11.25
N THR A 81 -3.03 -0.33 11.33
CA THR A 81 -3.30 0.72 10.35
C THR A 81 -2.32 1.89 10.48
N ALA A 82 -1.94 2.29 11.69
CA ALA A 82 -0.92 3.32 11.89
C ALA A 82 0.43 2.89 11.28
N TYR A 83 0.86 1.66 11.50
CA TYR A 83 2.04 1.11 10.84
C TYR A 83 1.90 1.07 9.32
N TRP A 84 0.72 0.73 8.82
CA TRP A 84 0.43 0.69 7.39
C TRP A 84 0.53 2.08 6.76
N VAL A 85 -0.03 3.10 7.41
CA VAL A 85 0.05 4.51 7.01
C VAL A 85 1.50 5.01 6.99
N VAL A 86 2.28 4.74 8.03
CA VAL A 86 3.70 5.14 8.08
C VAL A 86 4.47 4.51 6.92
N MET A 87 4.26 3.23 6.65
CA MET A 87 4.89 2.54 5.52
C MET A 87 4.44 3.12 4.17
N SER A 88 3.16 3.50 4.05
CA SER A 88 2.64 4.19 2.88
C SER A 88 3.34 5.53 2.64
N ILE A 89 3.58 6.33 3.68
CA ILE A 89 4.32 7.60 3.55
C ILE A 89 5.73 7.34 3.00
N ILE A 90 6.42 6.33 3.54
CA ILE A 90 7.76 5.96 3.10
C ILE A 90 7.74 5.55 1.62
N GLY A 91 6.76 4.74 1.21
CA GLY A 91 6.54 4.36 -0.19
C GLY A 91 6.29 5.55 -1.10
N SER A 92 5.41 6.47 -0.70
CA SER A 92 5.12 7.71 -1.43
C SER A 92 6.37 8.56 -1.64
N LEU A 93 7.18 8.74 -0.59
CA LEU A 93 8.42 9.50 -0.67
C LEU A 93 9.46 8.85 -1.60
N ALA A 94 9.54 7.52 -1.62
CA ALA A 94 10.43 6.79 -2.53
C ALA A 94 9.99 6.94 -4.00
N ALA A 95 8.70 6.90 -4.31
CA ALA A 95 8.20 7.14 -5.66
C ALA A 95 8.49 8.58 -6.12
N LEU A 96 8.31 9.56 -5.22
CA LEU A 96 8.60 10.96 -5.47
C LEU A 96 10.09 11.22 -5.72
N SER A 97 10.98 10.64 -4.93
CA SER A 97 12.41 10.83 -5.09
C SER A 97 12.91 10.34 -6.44
N ILE A 98 12.39 9.19 -6.93
CA ILE A 98 12.66 8.68 -8.28
C ILE A 98 12.15 9.65 -9.34
N LYS A 99 10.94 10.21 -9.16
CA LYS A 99 10.38 11.18 -10.11
C LYS A 99 11.26 12.43 -10.22
N TYR A 100 11.68 13.03 -9.11
CA TYR A 100 12.59 14.19 -9.16
C TYR A 100 13.95 13.82 -9.75
N ALA A 101 14.52 12.67 -9.42
CA ALA A 101 15.77 12.21 -10.02
C ALA A 101 15.62 12.01 -11.54
N SER A 102 14.48 11.51 -12.01
CA SER A 102 14.19 11.29 -13.44
C SER A 102 13.97 12.57 -14.24
N SER A 103 13.73 13.71 -13.57
CA SER A 103 13.67 15.04 -14.22
C SER A 103 15.03 15.48 -14.77
N LEU A 104 16.13 14.90 -14.28
CA LEU A 104 17.46 15.09 -14.83
C LEU A 104 17.56 14.35 -16.18
N ILE A 105 17.88 15.11 -17.24
CA ILE A 105 17.95 14.62 -18.64
C ILE A 105 18.80 13.35 -18.79
N ILE A 106 19.84 13.21 -17.96
CA ILE A 106 20.79 12.09 -17.99
C ILE A 106 20.16 10.78 -17.49
N ILE A 107 19.19 10.86 -16.57
CA ILE A 107 18.62 9.70 -15.85
C ILE A 107 17.31 9.24 -16.48
N LYS A 108 16.70 10.07 -17.35
CA LYS A 108 15.43 9.78 -18.02
C LYS A 108 15.31 8.37 -18.64
N PRO A 109 16.30 7.80 -19.37
CA PRO A 109 16.18 6.44 -19.91
C PRO A 109 16.24 5.34 -18.84
N LEU A 110 16.81 5.60 -17.66
CA LEU A 110 16.92 4.64 -16.55
C LEU A 110 15.69 4.64 -15.63
N THR A 111 14.77 5.57 -15.84
CA THR A 111 13.56 5.77 -15.02
C THR A 111 12.73 4.49 -14.80
N PRO A 112 12.41 3.67 -15.83
CA PRO A 112 11.66 2.42 -15.61
C PRO A 112 12.42 1.41 -14.73
N VAL A 113 13.75 1.36 -14.84
CA VAL A 113 14.59 0.47 -14.01
C VAL A 113 14.56 0.91 -12.55
N LEU A 114 14.62 2.22 -12.31
CA LEU A 114 14.54 2.80 -10.96
C LEU A 114 13.18 2.55 -10.31
N TYR A 115 12.09 2.66 -11.08
CA TYR A 115 10.75 2.39 -10.57
C TYR A 115 10.53 0.94 -10.14
N VAL A 116 11.26 0.00 -10.74
CA VAL A 116 11.19 -1.44 -10.45
C VAL A 116 12.10 -1.84 -9.28
N ALA A 117 13.25 -1.17 -9.12
CA ALA A 117 14.24 -1.54 -8.12
C ALA A 117 13.70 -1.48 -6.68
N VAL A 118 12.97 -0.42 -6.33
CA VAL A 118 12.42 -0.22 -4.97
C VAL A 118 11.41 -1.33 -4.61
N PRO A 119 10.35 -1.60 -5.41
CA PRO A 119 9.44 -2.70 -5.16
C PRO A 119 10.13 -4.07 -5.03
N LEU A 120 11.13 -4.37 -5.86
CA LEU A 120 11.84 -5.66 -5.82
C LEU A 120 12.59 -5.87 -4.50
N VAL A 121 13.25 -4.84 -3.97
CA VAL A 121 13.93 -4.93 -2.66
C VAL A 121 12.93 -5.24 -1.54
N PHE A 122 11.76 -4.62 -1.57
CA PHE A 122 10.73 -4.87 -0.56
C PHE A 122 10.06 -6.24 -0.72
N MET A 123 9.94 -6.77 -1.94
CA MET A 123 9.48 -8.14 -2.16
C MET A 123 10.50 -9.18 -1.70
N TYR A 124 11.79 -8.91 -1.85
CA TYR A 124 12.84 -9.75 -1.28
C TYR A 124 12.80 -9.77 0.26
N LEU A 125 12.53 -8.62 0.88
CA LEU A 125 12.32 -8.56 2.33
C LEU A 125 11.05 -9.34 2.73
N LEU A 126 9.96 -9.19 1.97
CA LEU A 126 8.71 -9.92 2.24
C LEU A 126 8.89 -11.43 2.10
N SER A 127 9.60 -11.88 1.07
CA SER A 127 9.83 -13.31 0.83
C SER A 127 10.60 -13.95 1.98
N LYS A 128 11.58 -13.23 2.56
CA LYS A 128 12.29 -13.69 3.76
C LYS A 128 11.45 -13.72 5.03
N ILE A 129 10.49 -12.82 5.17
CA ILE A 129 9.62 -12.75 6.36
C ILE A 129 8.52 -13.83 6.29
N THR A 130 8.07 -14.17 5.09
CA THR A 130 6.91 -15.06 4.87
C THR A 130 7.28 -16.45 4.39
N ASP A 131 8.58 -16.74 4.26
CA ASP A 131 9.11 -17.99 3.68
C ASP A 131 8.48 -18.35 2.32
N THR A 132 8.20 -17.33 1.50
CA THR A 132 7.61 -17.48 0.17
C THR A 132 8.66 -17.39 -0.94
N SER A 133 8.33 -17.88 -2.13
CA SER A 133 9.20 -17.77 -3.30
C SER A 133 9.38 -16.31 -3.72
N TYR A 134 10.60 -15.79 -3.56
CA TYR A 134 10.96 -14.45 -4.04
C TYR A 134 10.71 -14.31 -5.54
N VAL A 135 10.98 -15.36 -6.32
CA VAL A 135 10.87 -15.32 -7.79
C VAL A 135 9.43 -15.04 -8.21
N GLU A 136 8.46 -15.69 -7.58
CA GLU A 136 7.04 -15.49 -7.87
C GLU A 136 6.59 -14.06 -7.52
N LEU A 137 6.99 -13.55 -6.35
CA LEU A 137 6.72 -12.18 -5.93
C LEU A 137 7.38 -11.15 -6.85
N ALA A 138 8.62 -11.40 -7.27
CA ALA A 138 9.38 -10.52 -8.15
C ALA A 138 8.75 -10.45 -9.55
N VAL A 139 8.36 -11.58 -10.13
CA VAL A 139 7.68 -11.64 -11.44
C VAL A 139 6.34 -10.90 -11.39
N LEU A 140 5.52 -11.17 -10.36
CA LEU A 140 4.25 -10.46 -10.17
C LEU A 140 4.46 -8.95 -10.08
N THR A 141 5.47 -8.53 -9.32
CA THR A 141 5.77 -7.11 -9.10
C THR A 141 6.26 -6.44 -10.39
N LEU A 142 7.13 -7.10 -11.14
CA LEU A 142 7.59 -6.63 -12.45
C LEU A 142 6.42 -6.39 -13.41
N ILE A 143 5.49 -7.35 -13.50
CA ILE A 143 4.31 -7.24 -14.35
C ILE A 143 3.45 -6.04 -13.89
N LEU A 144 3.16 -5.92 -12.60
CA LEU A 144 2.35 -4.83 -12.06
C LEU A 144 3.00 -3.47 -12.29
N THR A 145 4.30 -3.32 -12.01
CA THR A 145 5.03 -2.06 -12.25
C THR A 145 5.04 -1.70 -13.72
N LEU A 146 5.22 -2.67 -14.62
CA LEU A 146 5.20 -2.45 -16.06
C LEU A 146 3.82 -1.99 -16.55
N ILE A 147 2.73 -2.61 -16.07
CA ILE A 147 1.36 -2.21 -16.39
C ILE A 147 1.13 -0.76 -15.96
N ILE A 148 1.48 -0.41 -14.71
CA ILE A 148 1.30 0.95 -14.18
C ILE A 148 2.13 1.96 -14.99
N TYR A 149 3.37 1.62 -15.32
CA TYR A 149 4.24 2.48 -16.12
C TYR A 149 3.71 2.69 -17.54
N LEU A 150 3.17 1.64 -18.18
CA LEU A 150 2.56 1.73 -19.50
C LEU A 150 1.32 2.62 -19.48
N VAL A 151 0.45 2.48 -18.47
CA VAL A 151 -0.69 3.39 -18.26
C VAL A 151 -0.21 4.83 -18.15
N LEU A 152 0.86 5.08 -17.37
CA LEU A 152 1.43 6.42 -17.20
C LEU A 152 1.84 7.08 -18.52
N ILE A 153 2.53 6.35 -19.41
CA ILE A 153 3.00 6.89 -20.68
C ILE A 153 1.85 7.11 -21.67
N THR A 154 0.79 6.30 -21.58
CA THR A 154 -0.37 6.39 -22.47
C THR A 154 -1.40 7.45 -22.06
N LEU A 155 -1.34 7.94 -20.81
CA LEU A 155 -2.21 9.02 -20.35
C LEU A 155 -1.87 10.31 -21.12
N PRO A 156 -2.86 10.98 -21.73
CA PRO A 156 -2.61 12.24 -22.41
C PRO A 156 -2.16 13.28 -21.38
N TYR A 157 -0.93 13.77 -21.51
CA TYR A 157 -0.50 14.98 -20.83
C TYR A 157 -1.40 16.14 -21.33
N SER A 158 -2.43 16.49 -20.56
CA SER A 158 -3.13 17.74 -20.77
C SER A 158 -2.18 18.87 -20.35
N HIS A 159 -1.63 19.56 -21.35
CA HIS A 159 -0.79 20.74 -21.21
C HIS A 159 -1.45 21.85 -20.39
#